data_AF-A0A8T4MEP2-F1
#
_entry.id   AF-A0A8T4MEP2-F1
#
_cell.length_a   1.000
_cell.length_b   1.000
_cell.length_c   1.000
_cell.angle_alpha   90.00
_cell.angle_beta   90.00
_cell.angle_gamma   90.00
#
_symmetry.space_group_name_H-M   'P 1'
#
loop_
_entity.id
_entity.type
_entity.pdbx_description
1 polymer ?
#
loop_
_entity_poly.entity_id
_entity_poly.type
_entity_poly.pdbx_seq_one_letter_code
_entity_poly.pdbx_strand_id
1 'polypeptide(L)'
;MKNKKLKKFSLQKFVNEKLGSSLNHVKESRNFIYSIILIFLFFGIVGFFIQLPQDVTAQILNYFKELVNQTKGFGLVEMVLFLFNNNSLSSFMGLFFGFFFGIFPIFNAVINGFVLGFAAKFSVSENGILSLWRLFPHGIFELPAIFISLGLGVKFSTFIFKKDKFSYFKEYLEKSFWSYLMIVIPLLVAAAIIEGILIFSGI
;
A
#
# COMPACT_ATOMS: atom_id res chain seq x y z
N MET A 1 -8.30 15.78 51.54
CA MET A 1 -7.83 15.90 50.14
C MET A 1 -7.65 14.49 49.55
N LYS A 2 -8.43 14.12 48.53
CA LYS A 2 -8.33 12.78 47.90
C LYS A 2 -7.09 12.74 47.00
N ASN A 3 -6.11 11.91 47.37
CA ASN A 3 -4.96 11.55 46.53
C ASN A 3 -5.47 10.86 45.26
N LYS A 4 -5.61 11.62 44.17
CA LYS A 4 -5.71 11.06 42.81
C LYS A 4 -4.33 10.46 42.48
N LYS A 5 -4.15 9.17 42.75
CA LYS A 5 -3.02 8.40 42.21
C LYS A 5 -3.07 8.55 40.68
N LEU A 6 -2.14 9.32 40.12
CA LEU A 6 -1.89 9.38 38.69
C LEU A 6 -1.60 7.95 38.22
N LYS A 7 -2.49 7.36 37.42
CA LYS A 7 -2.24 6.05 36.80
C LYS A 7 -0.95 6.19 35.98
N LYS A 8 0.11 5.45 36.35
CA LYS A 8 1.38 5.43 35.62
C LYS A 8 1.10 4.98 34.19
N PHE A 9 1.40 5.83 33.21
CA PHE A 9 1.31 5.48 31.79
C PHE A 9 2.20 4.27 31.52
N SER A 10 1.65 3.24 30.88
CA SER A 10 2.39 2.07 30.44
C SER A 10 2.40 2.06 28.92
N LEU A 11 3.59 2.27 28.34
CA LEU A 11 3.78 2.30 26.88
C LEU A 11 3.33 0.98 26.26
N GLN A 12 3.67 -0.16 26.88
CA GLN A 12 3.28 -1.48 26.38
C GLN A 12 1.75 -1.65 26.38
N LYS A 13 1.07 -1.19 27.42
CA LYS A 13 -0.39 -1.22 27.47
C LYS A 13 -1.00 -0.36 26.36
N PHE A 14 -0.47 0.84 26.16
CA PHE A 14 -0.92 1.74 25.10
C PHE A 14 -0.72 1.16 23.70
N VAL A 15 0.46 0.59 23.41
CA VAL A 15 0.75 -0.07 22.13
C VAL A 15 -0.19 -1.24 21.89
N ASN A 16 -0.39 -2.10 22.89
CA ASN A 16 -1.29 -3.25 22.76
C ASN A 16 -2.75 -2.82 22.52
N GLU A 17 -3.21 -1.76 23.19
CA GLU A 17 -4.54 -1.20 22.97
C GLU A 17 -4.70 -0.64 21.55
N LYS A 18 -3.72 0.11 21.05
CA LYS A 18 -3.76 0.69 19.70
C LYS A 18 -3.62 -0.38 18.62
N LEU A 19 -2.76 -1.38 18.81
CA LEU A 19 -2.64 -2.51 17.89
C LEU A 19 -3.93 -3.33 17.85
N GLY A 20 -4.54 -3.65 19.00
CA GLY A 20 -5.82 -4.36 19.06
C GLY A 20 -6.96 -3.63 18.36
N SER A 21 -7.06 -2.31 18.57
CA SER A 21 -8.02 -1.45 17.86
C SER A 21 -7.78 -1.45 16.34
N SER A 22 -6.53 -1.37 15.92
CA SER A 22 -6.13 -1.39 14.51
C SER A 22 -6.49 -2.71 13.83
N LEU A 23 -6.20 -3.85 14.47
CA LEU A 23 -6.56 -5.17 13.96
C LEU A 23 -8.08 -5.34 13.80
N ASN A 24 -8.85 -4.84 14.77
CA ASN A 24 -10.31 -4.83 14.67
C ASN A 24 -10.78 -3.97 13.50
N HIS A 25 -10.17 -2.79 13.30
CA HIS A 25 -10.52 -1.91 12.18
C HIS A 25 -10.23 -2.57 10.82
N VAL A 26 -9.11 -3.27 10.67
CA VAL A 26 -8.78 -4.06 9.47
C VAL A 26 -9.82 -5.18 9.28
N LYS A 27 -10.17 -5.91 10.33
CA LYS A 27 -11.16 -7.00 10.28
C LYS A 27 -12.57 -6.51 9.90
N GLU A 28 -12.99 -5.35 10.41
CA GLU A 28 -14.24 -4.67 10.05
C GLU A 28 -14.25 -4.17 8.60
N SER A 29 -13.07 -3.97 8.02
CA SER A 29 -12.88 -3.42 6.68
C SER A 29 -12.57 -4.49 5.63
N ARG A 30 -12.56 -5.77 6.00
CA ARG A 30 -12.13 -6.89 5.13
C ARG A 30 -12.79 -6.90 3.75
N ASN A 31 -14.09 -6.58 3.67
CA ASN A 31 -14.81 -6.60 2.39
C ASN A 31 -14.28 -5.51 1.44
N PHE A 32 -13.91 -4.34 1.98
CA PHE A 32 -13.30 -3.27 1.20
C PHE A 32 -11.89 -3.63 0.75
N ILE A 33 -11.11 -4.29 1.63
CA ILE A 33 -9.77 -4.80 1.30
C ILE A 33 -9.87 -5.84 0.17
N TYR A 34 -10.78 -6.81 0.27
CA TYR A 34 -11.00 -7.79 -0.80
C TYR A 34 -11.47 -7.15 -2.11
N SER A 35 -12.30 -6.10 -2.03
CA SER A 35 -12.72 -5.35 -3.23
C SER A 35 -11.52 -4.69 -3.92
N ILE A 36 -10.61 -4.08 -3.15
CA ILE A 36 -9.37 -3.52 -3.68
C ILE A 36 -8.48 -4.59 -4.30
N ILE A 37 -8.31 -5.74 -3.63
CA ILE A 37 -7.53 -6.87 -4.17
C ILE A 37 -8.10 -7.32 -5.51
N LEU A 38 -9.41 -7.50 -5.60
CA LEU A 38 -10.07 -7.91 -6.85
C LEU A 38 -9.89 -6.88 -7.96
N ILE A 39 -10.03 -5.59 -7.66
CA ILE A 39 -9.78 -4.51 -8.63
C ILE A 39 -8.33 -4.55 -9.10
N PHE A 40 -7.38 -4.62 -8.17
CA PHE A 40 -5.95 -4.67 -8.48
C PHE A 40 -5.61 -5.86 -9.37
N LEU A 41 -6.08 -7.07 -9.02
CA LEU A 41 -5.84 -8.29 -9.79
C LEU A 41 -6.49 -8.22 -11.18
N PHE A 42 -7.73 -7.73 -11.26
CA PHE A 42 -8.42 -7.53 -12.53
C PHE A 42 -7.62 -6.61 -13.45
N PHE A 43 -7.19 -5.45 -12.96
CA PHE A 43 -6.40 -4.52 -13.76
C PHE A 43 -4.97 -4.99 -14.02
N GLY A 44 -4.39 -5.84 -13.16
CA GLY A 44 -3.14 -6.54 -13.44
C GLY A 44 -3.27 -7.53 -14.59
N ILE A 45 -4.36 -8.31 -14.63
CA ILE A 45 -4.66 -9.18 -15.78
C ILE A 45 -4.85 -8.34 -17.04
N VAL A 46 -5.63 -7.25 -16.96
CA VAL A 46 -5.79 -6.32 -18.09
C VAL A 46 -4.44 -5.80 -18.55
N GLY A 47 -3.61 -5.26 -17.66
CA GLY A 47 -2.28 -4.73 -17.98
C GLY A 47 -1.34 -5.77 -18.62
N PHE A 48 -1.45 -7.03 -18.21
CA PHE A 48 -0.65 -8.12 -18.78
C PHE A 48 -1.06 -8.50 -20.20
N PHE A 49 -2.36 -8.61 -20.47
CA PHE A 49 -2.87 -9.09 -21.77
C PHE A 49 -3.16 -7.97 -22.78
N ILE A 50 -3.33 -6.73 -22.33
CA ILE A 50 -3.68 -5.62 -23.21
C ILE A 50 -2.54 -5.31 -24.18
N GLN A 51 -2.90 -5.01 -25.42
CA GLN A 51 -2.00 -4.44 -26.41
C GLN A 51 -2.25 -2.94 -26.45
N LEU A 52 -1.23 -2.17 -26.09
CA LEU A 52 -1.30 -0.72 -26.10
C LEU A 52 -0.70 -0.18 -27.41
N PRO A 53 -1.16 0.99 -27.88
CA PRO A 53 -0.46 1.74 -28.92
C PRO A 53 1.01 1.96 -28.57
N GLN A 54 1.86 2.08 -29.60
CA GLN A 54 3.31 2.25 -29.41
C GLN A 54 3.65 3.47 -28.56
N ASP A 55 2.94 4.59 -28.76
CA ASP A 55 3.16 5.83 -28.00
C ASP A 55 2.91 5.64 -26.50
N VAL A 56 1.82 4.96 -26.13
CA VAL A 56 1.48 4.69 -24.72
C VAL A 56 2.47 3.72 -24.11
N THR A 57 2.88 2.70 -24.87
CA THR A 57 3.89 1.74 -24.45
C THR A 57 5.23 2.44 -24.16
N ALA A 58 5.66 3.34 -25.05
CA ALA A 58 6.88 4.11 -24.89
C ALA A 58 6.83 5.01 -23.65
N GLN A 59 5.70 5.63 -23.34
CA GLN A 59 5.54 6.44 -22.13
C GLN A 59 5.72 5.61 -20.85
N ILE A 60 5.10 4.43 -20.76
CA ILE A 60 5.23 3.56 -19.60
C ILE A 60 6.68 3.05 -19.46
N LEU A 61 7.32 2.67 -20.57
CA LEU A 61 8.73 2.28 -20.55
C LEU A 61 9.66 3.43 -20.16
N ASN A 62 9.38 4.65 -20.59
CA ASN A 62 10.15 5.83 -20.18
C ASN A 62 10.00 6.10 -18.68
N TYR A 63 8.79 5.95 -18.12
CA TYR A 63 8.58 6.01 -16.68
C TYR A 63 9.45 4.99 -15.92
N PHE A 64 9.48 3.72 -16.36
CA PHE A 64 10.37 2.72 -15.75
C PHE A 64 11.85 3.06 -15.91
N LYS A 65 12.27 3.56 -17.08
CA LYS A 65 13.66 4.00 -17.30
C LYS A 65 14.05 5.14 -16.39
N GLU A 66 13.16 6.11 -16.18
CA GLU A 66 13.39 7.21 -15.25
C GLU A 66 13.53 6.71 -13.81
N LEU A 67 12.70 5.78 -13.37
CA LEU A 67 12.84 5.15 -12.04
C LEU A 67 14.19 4.45 -11.90
N VAL A 68 14.58 3.61 -12.88
CA VAL A 68 15.88 2.91 -12.86
C VAL A 68 17.05 3.91 -12.84
N ASN A 69 16.96 4.98 -13.61
CA ASN A 69 17.99 6.02 -13.64
C ASN A 69 18.07 6.79 -12.33
N GLN A 70 16.93 7.09 -11.69
CA GLN A 70 16.88 7.75 -10.38
C GLN A 70 17.51 6.88 -9.29
N THR A 71 17.34 5.56 -9.37
CA THR A 71 17.90 4.61 -8.40
C THR A 71 19.30 4.13 -8.77
N LYS A 72 19.89 4.60 -9.88
CA LYS A 72 21.17 4.12 -10.37
C LYS A 72 22.30 4.57 -9.42
N GLY A 73 23.08 3.61 -8.94
CA GLY A 73 24.18 3.87 -8.00
C GLY A 73 23.74 4.02 -6.55
N PHE A 74 22.47 3.80 -6.23
CA PHE A 74 22.01 3.73 -4.84
C PHE A 74 22.70 2.58 -4.11
N GLY A 75 23.19 2.88 -2.91
CA GLY A 75 23.53 1.86 -1.93
C GLY A 75 22.27 1.18 -1.39
N LEU A 76 22.45 0.09 -0.63
CA LEU A 76 21.34 -0.66 -0.03
C LEU A 76 20.40 0.24 0.78
N VAL A 77 20.94 1.11 1.63
CA VAL A 77 20.13 1.99 2.50
C VAL A 77 19.30 2.98 1.68
N GLU A 78 19.88 3.55 0.62
CA GLU A 78 19.18 4.50 -0.26
C GLU A 78 18.04 3.81 -1.01
N MET A 79 18.27 2.58 -1.49
CA MET A 79 17.24 1.76 -2.13
C MET A 79 16.08 1.45 -1.17
N VAL A 80 16.39 0.98 0.06
CA VAL A 80 15.37 0.71 1.08
C VAL A 80 14.54 1.96 1.39
N LEU A 81 15.20 3.11 1.58
CA LEU A 81 14.49 4.37 1.87
C LEU A 81 13.63 4.83 0.69
N PHE A 82 14.11 4.67 -0.55
CA PHE A 82 13.36 5.00 -1.75
C PHE A 82 12.08 4.16 -1.86
N LEU A 83 12.19 2.83 -1.73
CA LEU A 83 11.06 1.92 -1.79
C LEU A 83 10.05 2.19 -0.66
N PHE A 84 10.56 2.33 0.58
CA PHE A 84 9.72 2.68 1.72
C PHE A 84 8.97 3.98 1.51
N ASN A 85 9.64 5.04 1.04
CA ASN A 85 9.02 6.34 0.86
C ASN A 85 7.96 6.32 -0.26
N ASN A 86 8.24 5.66 -1.38
CA ASN A 86 7.29 5.52 -2.48
C ASN A 86 6.00 4.81 -2.03
N ASN A 87 6.15 3.67 -1.36
CA ASN A 87 5.01 2.87 -0.91
C ASN A 87 4.28 3.49 0.27
N SER A 88 5.01 4.13 1.19
CA SER A 88 4.41 4.89 2.30
C SER A 88 3.60 6.06 1.76
N LEU A 89 4.13 6.85 0.83
CA LEU A 89 3.39 7.98 0.27
C LEU A 89 2.14 7.52 -0.49
N SER A 90 2.28 6.51 -1.37
CA SER A 90 1.18 5.95 -2.15
C SER A 90 0.06 5.41 -1.25
N SER A 91 0.42 4.60 -0.25
CA SER A 91 -0.54 3.99 0.68
C SER A 91 -1.15 5.01 1.64
N PHE A 92 -0.39 6.02 2.10
CA PHE A 92 -0.87 7.12 2.93
C PHE A 92 -1.92 7.93 2.19
N MET A 93 -1.63 8.38 0.96
CA MET A 93 -2.61 9.09 0.12
C MET A 93 -3.82 8.20 -0.15
N GLY A 94 -3.59 6.92 -0.43
CA GLY A 94 -4.60 5.87 -0.57
C GLY A 94 -5.66 5.88 0.54
N LEU A 95 -5.18 5.87 1.78
CA LEU A 95 -6.01 5.81 2.97
C LEU A 95 -6.64 7.16 3.29
N PHE A 96 -5.84 8.23 3.37
CA PHE A 96 -6.31 9.52 3.87
C PHE A 96 -7.07 10.33 2.83
N PHE A 97 -6.85 10.16 1.53
CA PHE A 97 -7.73 10.74 0.50
C PHE A 97 -8.93 9.85 0.19
N GLY A 98 -9.03 8.68 0.83
CA GLY A 98 -10.21 7.82 0.77
C GLY A 98 -11.51 8.49 1.22
N PHE A 99 -11.47 9.49 2.10
CA PHE A 99 -12.70 10.19 2.52
C PHE A 99 -13.39 10.93 1.35
N PHE A 100 -12.67 11.25 0.26
CA PHE A 100 -13.26 11.76 -0.99
C PHE A 100 -13.89 10.61 -1.80
N PHE A 101 -14.97 10.04 -1.25
CA PHE A 101 -15.80 9.00 -1.88
C PHE A 101 -15.07 7.70 -2.29
N GLY A 102 -13.89 7.43 -1.71
CA GLY A 102 -13.10 6.23 -2.04
C GLY A 102 -12.48 6.28 -3.45
N ILE A 103 -12.55 7.41 -4.16
CA ILE A 103 -12.07 7.54 -5.54
C ILE A 103 -10.56 7.31 -5.59
N PHE A 104 -9.82 8.00 -4.72
CA PHE A 104 -8.36 7.92 -4.70
C PHE A 104 -7.85 6.49 -4.46
N PRO A 105 -8.32 5.73 -3.45
CA PRO A 105 -7.84 4.37 -3.24
C PRO A 105 -8.20 3.40 -4.38
N ILE A 106 -9.38 3.56 -5.00
CA ILE A 106 -9.77 2.76 -6.16
C ILE A 106 -8.84 3.07 -7.34
N PHE A 107 -8.64 4.35 -7.65
CA PHE A 107 -7.76 4.79 -8.74
C PHE A 107 -6.31 4.31 -8.54
N ASN A 108 -5.81 4.38 -7.31
CA ASN A 108 -4.51 3.87 -6.95
C ASN A 108 -4.40 2.35 -7.19
N ALA A 109 -5.41 1.56 -6.79
CA ALA A 109 -5.46 0.12 -7.06
C ALA A 109 -5.48 -0.21 -8.56
N VAL A 110 -6.24 0.57 -9.35
CA VAL A 110 -6.31 0.43 -10.81
C VAL A 110 -4.94 0.66 -11.45
N ILE A 111 -4.30 1.80 -11.14
CA ILE A 111 -3.00 2.14 -11.73
C ILE A 111 -1.94 1.12 -11.31
N ASN A 112 -1.79 0.86 -10.01
CA ASN A 112 -0.73 -0.04 -9.55
C ASN A 112 -0.93 -1.47 -10.05
N GLY A 113 -2.18 -1.96 -10.10
CA GLY A 113 -2.50 -3.25 -10.70
C GLY A 113 -2.10 -3.29 -12.17
N PHE A 114 -2.56 -2.30 -12.95
CA PHE A 114 -2.27 -2.19 -14.38
C PHE A 114 -0.77 -2.11 -14.68
N VAL A 115 -0.05 -1.21 -14.00
CA VAL A 115 1.39 -0.99 -14.19
C VAL A 115 2.18 -2.25 -13.84
N LEU A 116 1.83 -2.95 -12.75
CA LEU A 116 2.47 -4.21 -12.38
C LEU A 116 2.20 -5.30 -13.42
N GLY A 117 0.96 -5.44 -13.89
CA GLY A 117 0.61 -6.39 -14.96
C GLY A 117 1.37 -6.13 -16.26
N PHE A 118 1.51 -4.85 -16.61
CA PHE A 118 2.26 -4.43 -17.79
C PHE A 118 3.77 -4.67 -17.64
N ALA A 119 4.35 -4.39 -16.46
CA ALA A 119 5.74 -4.73 -16.16
C ALA A 119 5.99 -6.24 -16.24
N ALA A 120 5.06 -7.05 -15.72
CA ALA A 120 5.10 -8.50 -15.82
C ALA A 120 5.08 -8.98 -17.28
N LYS A 121 4.26 -8.38 -18.15
CA LYS A 121 4.25 -8.67 -19.59
C LYS A 121 5.62 -8.44 -20.23
N PHE A 122 6.23 -7.29 -19.96
CA PHE A 122 7.57 -6.96 -20.48
C PHE A 122 8.62 -7.93 -19.98
N SER A 123 8.62 -8.20 -18.68
CA SER A 123 9.54 -9.16 -18.06
C SER A 123 9.44 -10.55 -18.72
N VAL A 124 8.23 -11.04 -18.97
CA VAL A 124 8.02 -12.33 -19.65
C VAL A 124 8.46 -12.30 -21.11
N SER A 125 8.24 -11.18 -21.81
CA SER A 125 8.66 -11.05 -23.21
C SER A 125 10.18 -11.05 -23.40
N GLU A 126 10.93 -10.49 -22.45
CA GLU A 126 12.39 -10.41 -22.52
C GLU A 126 13.10 -11.62 -21.91
N ASN A 127 12.59 -12.16 -20.80
CA ASN A 127 13.29 -13.14 -19.96
C ASN A 127 12.54 -14.47 -19.80
N GLY A 128 11.38 -14.63 -20.46
CA GLY A 128 10.52 -15.81 -20.38
C GLY A 128 9.69 -15.88 -19.09
N ILE A 129 8.79 -16.86 -19.00
CA ILE A 129 7.81 -16.95 -17.91
C ILE A 129 8.42 -17.07 -16.50
N LEU A 130 9.62 -17.65 -16.40
CA LEU A 130 10.32 -17.82 -15.12
C LEU A 130 10.76 -16.49 -14.50
N SER A 131 10.81 -15.41 -15.27
CA SER A 131 11.14 -14.08 -14.76
C SER A 131 10.09 -13.54 -13.77
N LEU A 132 8.85 -14.03 -13.82
CA LEU A 132 7.80 -13.70 -12.85
C LEU A 132 8.16 -14.15 -11.43
N TRP A 133 9.06 -15.13 -11.28
CA TRP A 133 9.53 -15.55 -9.95
C TRP A 133 10.32 -14.45 -9.25
N ARG A 134 10.94 -13.53 -10.00
CA ARG A 134 11.61 -12.35 -9.43
C ARG A 134 10.60 -11.33 -8.92
N LEU A 135 9.45 -11.20 -9.57
CA LEU A 135 8.35 -10.32 -9.14
C LEU A 135 7.65 -10.79 -7.86
N PHE A 136 7.61 -12.10 -7.62
CA PHE A 136 6.89 -12.71 -6.49
C PHE A 136 7.38 -12.28 -5.08
N PRO A 137 8.68 -12.30 -4.76
CA PRO A 137 9.17 -11.92 -3.43
C PRO A 137 8.92 -10.44 -3.09
N HIS A 138 8.81 -9.56 -4.10
CA HIS A 138 8.55 -8.13 -3.88
C HIS A 138 7.14 -7.85 -3.35
N GLY A 139 6.18 -8.78 -3.48
CA GLY A 139 4.79 -8.52 -3.11
C GLY A 139 4.37 -9.00 -1.71
N ILE A 140 5.21 -9.73 -0.98
CA ILE A 140 4.75 -10.49 0.20
C ILE A 140 4.31 -9.57 1.34
N PHE A 141 5.06 -8.50 1.60
CA PHE A 141 4.74 -7.54 2.66
C PHE A 141 4.15 -6.24 2.10
N GLU A 142 4.62 -5.80 0.92
CA GLU A 142 4.17 -4.58 0.26
C GLU A 142 2.69 -4.63 -0.11
N LEU A 143 2.27 -5.67 -0.84
CA LEU A 143 0.89 -5.76 -1.34
C LEU A 143 -0.13 -5.85 -0.20
N PRO A 144 0.08 -6.66 0.87
CA PRO A 144 -0.81 -6.62 2.04
C PRO A 144 -0.90 -5.22 2.66
N ALA A 145 0.22 -4.51 2.79
CA ALA A 145 0.23 -3.16 3.35
C ALA A 145 -0.58 -2.18 2.48
N ILE A 146 -0.37 -2.20 1.17
CA ILE A 146 -1.11 -1.38 0.20
C ILE A 146 -2.60 -1.72 0.25
N PHE A 147 -2.97 -3.00 0.15
CA PHE A 147 -4.38 -3.42 0.14
C PHE A 147 -5.11 -3.08 1.44
N ILE A 148 -4.45 -3.24 2.59
CA ILE A 148 -4.99 -2.79 3.87
C ILE A 148 -5.22 -1.28 3.80
N SER A 149 -4.21 -0.50 3.43
CA SER A 149 -4.30 0.97 3.42
C SER A 149 -5.42 1.47 2.49
N LEU A 150 -5.48 0.98 1.26
CA LEU A 150 -6.50 1.35 0.28
C LEU A 150 -7.90 0.89 0.72
N GLY A 151 -8.03 -0.33 1.26
CA GLY A 151 -9.30 -0.84 1.76
C GLY A 151 -9.82 -0.04 2.97
N LEU A 152 -8.92 0.39 3.87
CA LEU A 152 -9.25 1.32 4.94
C LEU A 152 -9.67 2.69 4.39
N GLY A 153 -9.02 3.19 3.33
CA GLY A 153 -9.44 4.42 2.65
C GLY A 153 -10.86 4.34 2.09
N VAL A 154 -11.21 3.24 1.42
CA VAL A 154 -12.59 3.02 0.95
C VAL A 154 -13.55 2.89 2.12
N LYS A 155 -13.19 2.18 3.20
CA LYS A 155 -14.00 2.12 4.42
C LYS A 155 -14.23 3.50 4.99
N PHE A 156 -13.20 4.34 5.06
CA PHE A 156 -13.26 5.69 5.60
C PHE A 156 -14.31 6.50 4.84
N SER A 157 -14.38 6.41 3.51
CA SER A 157 -15.40 7.08 2.68
C SER A 157 -16.85 6.85 3.14
N THR A 158 -17.14 5.74 3.82
CA THR A 158 -18.51 5.37 4.22
C THR A 158 -19.09 6.25 5.34
N PHE A 159 -18.29 7.13 5.94
CA PHE A 159 -18.76 8.09 6.95
C PHE A 159 -19.90 8.98 6.43
N ILE A 160 -19.93 9.25 5.11
CA ILE A 160 -20.97 10.08 4.47
C ILE A 160 -22.38 9.48 4.59
N PHE A 161 -22.47 8.16 4.74
CA PHE A 161 -23.73 7.42 4.89
C PHE A 161 -24.17 7.28 6.36
N LYS A 162 -23.39 7.84 7.31
CA LYS A 162 -23.72 7.80 8.74
C LYS A 162 -24.56 9.00 9.13
N LYS A 163 -25.47 8.80 10.10
CA LYS A 163 -26.34 9.86 10.63
C LYS A 163 -25.53 11.03 11.20
N ASP A 164 -24.51 10.73 12.01
CA ASP A 164 -23.57 11.72 12.55
C ASP A 164 -22.25 11.69 11.78
N LYS A 165 -22.22 12.38 10.65
CA LYS A 165 -21.06 12.37 9.74
C LYS A 165 -19.78 12.85 10.43
N PHE A 166 -19.85 13.86 11.29
CA PHE A 166 -18.68 14.47 11.91
C PHE A 166 -18.05 13.56 12.98
N SER A 167 -18.88 12.93 13.81
CA SER A 167 -18.39 11.96 14.80
C SER A 167 -17.74 10.76 14.13
N TYR A 168 -18.39 10.17 13.12
CA TYR A 168 -17.83 9.03 12.38
C TYR A 168 -16.59 9.41 11.56
N PHE A 169 -16.52 10.63 11.00
CA PHE A 169 -15.31 11.09 10.32
C PHE A 169 -14.11 11.11 11.26
N LYS A 170 -14.27 11.67 12.47
CA LYS A 170 -13.21 11.70 13.48
C LYS A 170 -12.81 10.30 13.94
N GLU A 171 -13.81 9.43 14.19
CA GLU A 171 -13.57 8.05 14.59
C GLU A 171 -12.77 7.29 13.52
N TYR A 172 -13.18 7.40 12.24
CA TYR A 172 -12.50 6.72 11.15
C TYR A 172 -11.13 7.32 10.88
N LEU A 173 -10.94 8.64 11.02
CA LEU A 173 -9.64 9.28 10.91
C LEU A 173 -8.68 8.73 11.98
N GLU A 174 -9.10 8.68 13.24
CA GLU A 174 -8.27 8.16 14.34
C GLU A 174 -7.95 6.66 14.12
N LYS A 175 -8.97 5.84 13.83
CA LYS A 175 -8.77 4.40 13.60
C LYS A 175 -7.85 4.14 12.41
N SER A 176 -8.02 4.87 11.32
CA SER A 176 -7.19 4.72 10.11
C SER A 176 -5.75 5.18 10.35
N PHE A 177 -5.56 6.28 11.09
CA PHE A 177 -4.22 6.74 11.49
C PHE A 177 -3.47 5.72 12.33
N TRP A 178 -4.10 5.17 13.37
CA TRP A 178 -3.46 4.14 14.18
C TRP A 178 -3.23 2.85 13.41
N SER A 179 -4.16 2.46 12.53
CA SER A 179 -3.97 1.28 11.68
C SER A 179 -2.82 1.45 10.70
N TYR A 180 -2.65 2.65 10.15
CA TYR A 180 -1.52 2.98 9.30
C TYR A 180 -0.20 2.84 10.06
N LEU A 181 -0.09 3.42 11.26
CA LEU A 181 1.14 3.36 12.06
C LEU A 181 1.44 1.97 12.63
N MET A 182 0.43 1.24 13.10
CA MET A 182 0.60 -0.02 13.84
C MET A 182 0.67 -1.24 12.93
N ILE A 183 0.19 -1.15 11.68
CA ILE A 183 0.10 -2.28 10.76
C ILE A 183 0.78 -1.95 9.43
N VAL A 184 0.34 -0.89 8.73
CA VAL A 184 0.83 -0.59 7.37
C VAL A 184 2.32 -0.23 7.39
N ILE A 185 2.76 0.67 8.27
CA ILE A 185 4.17 1.09 8.36
C ILE A 185 5.11 -0.08 8.68
N PRO A 186 4.88 -0.93 9.70
CA PRO A 186 5.73 -2.09 9.96
C PRO A 186 5.84 -3.05 8.77
N LEU A 187 4.73 -3.29 8.06
CA LEU A 187 4.73 -4.12 6.86
C LEU A 187 5.58 -3.48 5.74
N LEU A 188 5.43 -2.17 5.51
CA LEU A 188 6.21 -1.45 4.50
C LEU A 188 7.70 -1.38 4.82
N VAL A 189 8.07 -1.28 6.10
CA VAL A 189 9.48 -1.36 6.52
C VAL A 189 10.05 -2.74 6.22
N ALA A 190 9.33 -3.81 6.57
CA ALA A 190 9.74 -5.17 6.25
C ALA A 190 9.86 -5.40 4.74
N ALA A 191 8.88 -4.90 3.97
CA ALA A 191 8.87 -4.94 2.51
C ALA A 191 10.11 -4.27 1.92
N ALA A 192 10.34 -3.01 2.26
CA ALA A 192 11.45 -2.22 1.73
C ALA A 192 12.82 -2.82 2.05
N ILE A 193 13.01 -3.39 3.24
CA ILE A 193 14.26 -4.07 3.61
C ILE A 193 14.47 -5.31 2.75
N ILE A 194 13.46 -6.19 2.65
CA ILE A 194 13.56 -7.44 1.89
C ILE A 194 13.79 -7.14 0.41
N GLU A 195 13.00 -6.23 -0.17
CA GLU A 195 13.11 -5.83 -1.57
C GLU A 195 14.43 -5.14 -1.87
N GLY A 196 14.87 -4.22 -1.00
CA GLY A 196 16.15 -3.55 -1.15
C GLY A 196 17.32 -4.53 -1.16
N ILE A 197 17.27 -5.55 -0.29
CA ILE A 197 18.28 -6.62 -0.26
C ILE A 197 18.24 -7.46 -1.54
N LEU A 198 17.06 -7.82 -2.04
CA LEU A 198 16.91 -8.62 -3.27
C LEU A 198 17.49 -7.87 -4.47
N ILE A 199 17.05 -6.63 -4.67
CA ILE A 199 17.51 -5.76 -5.77
C ILE A 199 19.03 -5.54 -5.68
N PHE A 200 19.56 -5.27 -4.48
CA PHE A 200 21.00 -5.08 -4.29
C PHE A 200 21.80 -6.37 -4.56
N SER A 201 21.20 -7.54 -4.30
CA SER A 201 21.80 -8.85 -4.56
C SER A 201 21.69 -9.29 -6.02
N GLY A 202 21.08 -8.48 -6.90
CA GLY A 202 20.93 -8.77 -8.32
C GLY A 202 19.87 -9.84 -8.64
N ILE A 203 18.94 -10.08 -7.71
CA ILE A 203 17.78 -10.98 -7.87
C ILE A 203 16.55 -10.13 -8.12
#